data_AF-A0A2I0PNY7-F1
#
_entry.id   AF-A0A2I0PNY7-F1
#
_cell.length_a   1.000
_cell.length_b   1.000
_cell.length_c   1.000
_cell.angle_alpha   90.00
_cell.angle_beta   90.00
_cell.angle_gamma   90.00
#
_symmetry.space_group_name_H-M   'P 1'
#
loop_
_entity.id
_entity.type
_entity.pdbx_description
1 polymer ?
#
loop_
_entity_poly.entity_id
_entity_poly.type
_entity_poly.pdbx_seq_one_letter_code
_entity_poly.pdbx_strand_id
1 'polypeptide(L)'
;MKKFSLILILVITAFITLSPVAAGIFVTDSSHGIMTAPAAAHTNNQLILSSLTPEKSVLNYLTGQNTIVVGDLKISGTKISARTSSLSRYWSTSNVVILTTGNDISATYLAIKNNAPILITEKTLPSATKTEIKRLKAKKIIICGSKTSIPDSSLSSLKNIKKTRIWYSNDVLTFKTIQKSYSYNIKVTAPKSLMPVAMATWKSARFEISDKVSVSGNGIWAPNTATTSIAMNKYFKHDLPNIYLASDSITGTTSDKELMIKIKNAIAGSANVIIDPSSPGSNEAARAIKNAPSGIAAYIAAACPGTIYDIVTGVKTGYLKSDASDLKGIVFINYGKTNLGTASYLGRSWDDNFSNVYFAGIYSPAQYIQSSGISLIEPRVGTSTEDQRVSKIASNLVYNAYYANKEHLSASNSTTTSALIAKHQINPTTLSGDAQRIINGQNTTMKRANWIYLSSQYIAGLPIKNSTVFMSDSTPTSASTFSGTLNKTEYKDAAARVYAFMKTNKKVPSSVSVKGKTININDYTKMCAQIIYKHTEKKYMTFPASVTIKGSVLDNTINYLQNLMG
;
A
#
# COMPACT_ATOMS: atom_id res chain seq x y z
N MET A 1 -50.39 18.10 -57.37
CA MET A 1 -49.21 18.95 -57.66
C MET A 1 -48.72 19.60 -56.37
N LYS A 2 -47.45 19.36 -56.00
CA LYS A 2 -46.48 20.28 -55.33
C LYS A 2 -47.09 21.40 -54.42
N LYS A 3 -46.74 21.56 -53.13
CA LYS A 3 -45.39 21.71 -52.58
C LYS A 3 -45.45 21.81 -51.03
N PHE A 4 -44.39 21.32 -50.40
CA PHE A 4 -43.96 21.50 -49.00
C PHE A 4 -44.07 22.94 -48.46
N SER A 5 -44.39 23.10 -47.18
CA SER A 5 -43.53 23.87 -46.26
C SER A 5 -43.77 23.48 -44.80
N LEU A 6 -42.66 23.14 -44.14
CA LEU A 6 -42.48 22.70 -42.77
C LEU A 6 -42.10 23.93 -41.93
N ILE A 7 -42.89 24.30 -40.91
CA ILE A 7 -42.45 25.21 -39.84
C ILE A 7 -42.84 24.57 -38.51
N LEU A 8 -41.87 23.86 -37.92
CA LEU A 8 -41.86 23.52 -36.51
C LEU A 8 -40.57 24.10 -35.93
N ILE A 9 -40.64 25.29 -35.35
CA ILE A 9 -39.54 25.89 -34.59
C ILE A 9 -39.76 25.50 -33.13
N LEU A 10 -39.14 24.38 -32.73
CA LEU A 10 -38.91 24.05 -31.33
C LEU A 10 -37.45 24.45 -31.03
N VAL A 11 -37.24 25.62 -30.41
CA VAL A 11 -35.92 26.06 -29.94
C VAL A 11 -35.58 25.32 -28.64
N ILE A 12 -35.05 24.11 -28.76
CA ILE A 12 -34.21 23.47 -27.74
C ILE A 12 -33.10 22.71 -28.47
N THR A 13 -32.09 23.45 -28.95
CA THR A 13 -30.78 22.86 -29.23
C THR A 13 -29.90 23.11 -28.01
N ALA A 14 -30.01 22.19 -27.05
CA ALA A 14 -28.92 21.92 -26.14
C ALA A 14 -27.70 21.59 -26.99
N PHE A 15 -26.75 22.54 -27.09
CA PHE A 15 -25.39 22.22 -27.46
C PHE A 15 -24.85 21.32 -26.33
N ILE A 16 -25.06 20.01 -26.46
CA ILE A 16 -24.13 19.05 -25.89
C ILE A 16 -22.86 19.27 -26.69
N THR A 17 -22.03 20.22 -26.24
CA THR A 17 -20.62 20.22 -26.59
C THR A 17 -20.10 18.89 -26.09
N LEU A 18 -19.98 17.91 -26.99
CA LEU A 18 -19.06 16.80 -26.83
C LEU A 18 -17.72 17.45 -26.49
N SER A 19 -17.41 17.49 -25.19
CA SER A 19 -16.14 17.99 -24.74
C SER A 19 -15.12 17.04 -25.37
N PRO A 20 -14.26 17.49 -26.30
CA PRO A 20 -13.20 16.63 -26.78
C PRO A 20 -12.43 16.23 -25.52
N VAL A 21 -12.49 14.95 -25.16
CA VAL A 21 -11.84 14.41 -23.96
C VAL A 21 -10.41 14.90 -24.01
N ALA A 22 -10.04 15.85 -23.14
CA ALA A 22 -8.72 16.45 -23.23
C ALA A 22 -7.66 15.35 -23.16
N ALA A 23 -6.61 15.45 -23.98
CA ALA A 23 -5.55 14.46 -23.93
C ALA A 23 -4.92 14.50 -22.54
N GLY A 24 -4.79 13.32 -21.93
CA GLY A 24 -4.22 13.20 -20.61
C GLY A 24 -2.72 13.52 -20.63
N ILE A 25 -2.25 14.19 -19.59
CA ILE A 25 -0.83 14.53 -19.44
C ILE A 25 -0.28 13.92 -18.15
N PHE A 26 0.94 13.40 -18.23
CA PHE A 26 1.69 12.85 -17.11
C PHE A 26 2.95 13.68 -16.89
N VAL A 27 3.03 14.31 -15.73
CA VAL A 27 4.12 15.24 -15.42
C VAL A 27 4.86 14.74 -14.19
N THR A 28 6.18 14.58 -14.31
CA THR A 28 7.08 14.36 -13.17
C THR A 28 7.87 15.61 -12.80
N ASP A 29 7.94 16.62 -13.68
CA ASP A 29 8.61 17.91 -13.43
C ASP A 29 7.73 19.08 -13.89
N SER A 30 7.53 20.06 -13.00
CA SER A 30 6.71 21.24 -13.27
C SER A 30 7.11 22.04 -14.50
N SER A 31 8.42 22.18 -14.78
CA SER A 31 8.95 22.94 -15.92
C SER A 31 8.60 22.27 -17.24
N HIS A 32 8.67 20.94 -17.31
CA HIS A 32 8.23 20.18 -18.48
C HIS A 32 6.72 20.24 -18.62
N GLY A 33 5.97 20.18 -17.51
CA GLY A 33 4.52 20.35 -17.51
C GLY A 33 4.08 21.68 -18.13
N ILE A 34 4.76 22.79 -17.77
CA ILE A 34 4.46 24.12 -18.33
C ILE A 34 4.55 24.11 -19.85
N MET A 35 5.61 23.52 -20.41
CA MET A 35 5.83 23.50 -21.86
C MET A 35 4.95 22.49 -22.59
N THR A 36 4.65 21.34 -21.99
CA THR A 36 3.96 20.22 -22.65
C THR A 36 2.45 20.26 -22.53
N ALA A 37 1.89 20.84 -21.47
CA ALA A 37 0.44 20.88 -21.22
C ALA A 37 -0.38 21.54 -22.36
N PRO A 38 0.04 22.65 -22.98
CA PRO A 38 -0.69 23.22 -24.11
C PRO A 38 -0.72 22.27 -25.30
N ALA A 39 0.37 21.54 -25.56
CA ALA A 39 0.43 20.56 -26.64
C ALA A 39 -0.51 19.39 -26.35
N ALA A 40 -0.50 18.85 -25.12
CA ALA A 40 -1.43 17.78 -24.72
C ALA A 40 -2.90 18.22 -24.87
N ALA A 41 -3.20 19.47 -24.50
CA ALA A 41 -4.53 20.02 -24.70
C ALA A 41 -4.96 20.07 -26.19
N HIS A 42 -4.03 19.98 -27.15
CA HIS A 42 -4.26 20.14 -28.59
C HIS A 42 -4.14 18.83 -29.41
N THR A 43 -3.67 17.72 -28.83
CA THR A 43 -3.26 16.50 -29.57
C THR A 43 -4.37 15.48 -29.87
N ASN A 44 -5.64 15.87 -29.99
CA ASN A 44 -6.75 14.95 -30.31
C ASN A 44 -6.70 13.62 -29.52
N ASN A 45 -6.53 13.71 -28.19
CA ASN A 45 -6.51 12.60 -27.23
C ASN A 45 -5.19 11.82 -27.10
N GLN A 46 -4.09 12.22 -27.74
CA GLN A 46 -2.79 11.56 -27.50
C GLN A 46 -2.16 11.97 -26.17
N LEU A 47 -1.82 10.98 -25.34
CA LEU A 47 -1.25 11.21 -24.01
C LEU A 47 0.16 11.78 -24.11
N ILE A 48 0.51 12.81 -23.33
CA ILE A 48 1.89 13.32 -23.26
C ILE A 48 2.57 12.89 -21.95
N LEU A 49 3.69 12.20 -22.06
CA LEU A 49 4.55 11.84 -20.92
C LEU A 49 5.77 12.76 -20.86
N SER A 50 5.99 13.42 -19.72
CA SER A 50 7.10 14.36 -19.51
C SER A 50 8.31 13.79 -18.74
N SER A 51 8.37 12.47 -18.52
CA SER A 51 9.38 11.81 -17.69
C SER A 51 10.33 10.93 -18.49
N LEU A 52 11.64 10.98 -18.17
CA LEU A 52 12.66 10.10 -18.76
C LEU A 52 12.68 8.69 -18.18
N THR A 53 12.31 8.59 -16.91
CA THR A 53 12.24 7.34 -16.16
C THR A 53 10.86 7.26 -15.52
N PRO A 54 9.81 7.05 -16.33
CA PRO A 54 8.45 6.96 -15.81
C PRO A 54 8.36 5.88 -14.73
N GLU A 55 7.62 6.17 -13.66
CA GLU A 55 7.27 5.18 -12.65
C GLU A 55 6.55 3.99 -13.32
N LYS A 56 6.68 2.78 -12.75
CA LYS A 56 6.02 1.58 -13.31
C LYS A 56 4.49 1.74 -13.40
N SER A 57 3.85 2.48 -12.51
CA SER A 57 2.42 2.82 -12.59
C SER A 57 2.07 3.58 -13.86
N VAL A 58 2.94 4.50 -14.27
CA VAL A 58 2.80 5.23 -15.54
C VAL A 58 2.96 4.27 -16.71
N LEU A 59 4.00 3.42 -16.72
CA LEU A 59 4.18 2.41 -17.77
C LEU A 59 2.98 1.46 -17.91
N ASN A 60 2.46 0.98 -16.78
CA ASN A 60 1.26 0.14 -16.75
C ASN A 60 0.04 0.86 -17.35
N TYR A 61 -0.17 2.13 -17.01
CA TYR A 61 -1.26 2.93 -17.57
C TYR A 61 -1.10 3.16 -19.08
N LEU A 62 0.12 3.41 -19.55
CA LEU A 62 0.43 3.66 -20.96
C LEU A 62 0.39 2.39 -21.82
N THR A 63 0.39 1.20 -21.22
CA THR A 63 0.34 -0.07 -21.94
C THR A 63 -0.93 -0.14 -22.80
N GLY A 64 -0.76 -0.27 -24.12
CA GLY A 64 -1.87 -0.30 -25.08
C GLY A 64 -2.47 1.06 -25.44
N GLN A 65 -1.93 2.17 -24.92
CA GLN A 65 -2.38 3.52 -25.25
C GLN A 65 -1.57 4.14 -26.40
N ASN A 66 -2.18 5.04 -27.17
CA ASN A 66 -1.45 5.89 -28.12
C ASN A 66 -0.83 7.08 -27.37
N THR A 67 0.50 7.09 -27.25
CA THR A 67 1.23 8.02 -26.38
C THR A 67 2.32 8.75 -27.15
N ILE A 68 2.46 10.04 -26.87
CA ILE A 68 3.61 10.85 -27.27
C ILE A 68 4.49 11.02 -26.04
N VAL A 69 5.70 10.50 -26.08
CA VAL A 69 6.70 10.79 -25.04
C VAL A 69 7.43 12.08 -25.41
N VAL A 70 7.42 13.06 -24.51
CA VAL A 70 8.12 14.33 -24.67
C VAL A 70 9.00 14.58 -23.45
N GLY A 71 10.32 14.40 -23.58
CA GLY A 71 11.27 14.65 -22.50
C GLY A 71 12.71 14.85 -22.99
N ASP A 72 13.59 15.36 -22.12
CA ASP A 72 15.01 15.60 -22.40
C ASP A 72 15.84 14.29 -22.40
N LEU A 73 15.86 13.51 -23.49
CA LEU A 73 16.69 12.29 -23.56
C LEU A 73 18.19 12.63 -23.63
N LYS A 74 19.03 11.82 -22.95
CA LYS A 74 20.50 11.80 -23.09
C LYS A 74 20.90 10.53 -23.85
N ILE A 75 21.48 10.65 -25.04
CA ILE A 75 22.03 9.53 -25.83
C ILE A 75 23.49 9.88 -26.17
N SER A 76 24.44 9.01 -25.80
CA SER A 76 25.89 9.18 -26.04
C SER A 76 26.46 10.54 -25.57
N GLY A 77 26.00 11.04 -24.41
CA GLY A 77 26.39 12.36 -23.88
C GLY A 77 25.70 13.56 -24.53
N THR A 78 24.87 13.36 -25.56
CA THR A 78 24.19 14.42 -26.31
C THR A 78 22.71 14.52 -25.95
N LYS A 79 22.24 15.76 -25.75
CA LYS A 79 20.89 16.13 -25.28
C LYS A 79 19.93 16.37 -26.46
N ILE A 80 18.76 15.71 -26.47
CA ILE A 80 17.63 16.10 -27.33
C ILE A 80 16.62 16.86 -26.47
N SER A 81 16.55 18.18 -26.65
CA SER A 81 15.69 19.04 -25.83
C SER A 81 14.21 18.95 -26.20
N ALA A 82 13.32 19.08 -25.21
CA ALA A 82 11.96 19.59 -25.40
C ALA A 82 12.04 21.02 -25.97
N ARG A 83 12.35 21.18 -27.26
CA ARG A 83 12.28 22.49 -27.90
C ARG A 83 10.80 22.83 -27.95
N THR A 84 10.41 23.96 -27.37
CA THR A 84 9.09 24.53 -27.58
C THR A 84 8.75 24.67 -29.07
N SER A 85 9.75 24.85 -29.94
CA SER A 85 9.59 24.81 -31.40
C SER A 85 9.28 23.41 -31.99
N SER A 86 9.64 22.33 -31.30
CA SER A 86 9.24 20.97 -31.65
C SER A 86 7.84 20.64 -31.16
N LEU A 87 7.37 21.28 -30.08
CA LEU A 87 6.00 21.11 -29.58
C LEU A 87 4.99 21.97 -30.33
N SER A 88 5.37 23.17 -30.76
CA SER A 88 4.53 24.01 -31.62
C SER A 88 4.23 23.37 -32.98
N ARG A 89 4.88 22.26 -33.35
CA ARG A 89 4.52 21.45 -34.53
C ARG A 89 3.07 20.95 -34.52
N TYR A 90 2.47 20.82 -33.33
CA TYR A 90 1.05 20.47 -33.22
C TYR A 90 0.13 21.60 -33.68
N TRP A 91 0.67 22.81 -33.90
CA TRP A 91 -0.01 23.93 -34.54
C TRP A 91 0.55 24.13 -35.95
N SER A 92 -0.30 23.90 -36.95
CA SER A 92 0.01 24.30 -38.33
C SER A 92 0.13 25.83 -38.44
N THR A 93 -0.74 26.57 -37.75
CA THR A 93 -0.70 28.02 -37.57
C THR A 93 -1.19 28.40 -36.16
N SER A 94 -0.82 29.59 -35.69
CA SER A 94 -1.41 30.17 -34.47
C SER A 94 -1.40 31.69 -34.49
N ASN A 95 -2.57 32.32 -34.35
CA ASN A 95 -2.68 33.78 -34.28
C ASN A 95 -2.03 34.36 -33.01
N VAL A 96 -1.99 33.59 -31.93
CA VAL A 96 -1.44 33.98 -30.63
C VAL A 96 -0.26 33.06 -30.29
N VAL A 97 0.81 33.62 -29.73
CA VAL A 97 1.92 32.87 -29.13
C VAL A 97 2.14 33.37 -27.71
N ILE A 98 2.37 32.44 -26.78
CA ILE A 98 2.78 32.78 -25.41
C ILE A 98 4.31 32.70 -25.31
N LEU A 99 4.95 33.79 -24.85
CA LEU A 99 6.38 33.84 -24.56
C LEU A 99 6.61 33.84 -23.04
N THR A 100 7.48 32.96 -22.55
CA THR A 100 7.80 32.78 -21.12
C THR A 100 9.24 32.29 -20.95
N THR A 101 9.74 32.33 -19.70
CA THR A 101 11.02 31.73 -19.30
C THR A 101 10.96 30.19 -19.24
N GLY A 102 9.76 29.61 -19.20
CA GLY A 102 9.56 28.16 -19.01
C GLY A 102 9.33 27.75 -17.55
N ASN A 103 9.44 28.70 -16.61
CA ASN A 103 9.18 28.50 -15.18
C ASN A 103 7.88 29.14 -14.68
N ASP A 104 7.18 29.87 -15.55
CA ASP A 104 5.98 30.66 -15.22
C ASP A 104 4.71 29.82 -15.46
N ILE A 105 4.08 29.28 -14.42
CA ILE A 105 2.90 28.39 -14.58
C ILE A 105 1.71 29.13 -15.17
N SER A 106 1.58 30.41 -14.86
CA SER A 106 0.58 31.29 -15.44
C SER A 106 0.64 31.36 -16.97
N ALA A 107 1.80 31.11 -17.58
CA ALA A 107 1.94 30.99 -19.03
C ALA A 107 1.17 29.78 -19.58
N THR A 108 1.16 28.66 -18.85
CA THR A 108 0.41 27.42 -19.21
C THR A 108 -1.07 27.69 -19.34
N TYR A 109 -1.64 28.38 -18.34
CA TYR A 109 -3.05 28.74 -18.35
C TYR A 109 -3.40 29.67 -19.51
N LEU A 110 -2.57 30.71 -19.73
CA LEU A 110 -2.76 31.63 -20.86
C LEU A 110 -2.70 30.89 -22.20
N ALA A 111 -1.78 29.94 -22.34
CA ALA A 111 -1.63 29.14 -23.55
C ALA A 111 -2.86 28.25 -23.81
N ILE A 112 -3.32 27.51 -22.81
CA ILE A 112 -4.50 26.65 -22.92
C ILE A 112 -5.76 27.48 -23.22
N LYS A 113 -5.94 28.63 -22.57
CA LYS A 113 -7.08 29.53 -22.82
C LYS A 113 -7.08 30.14 -24.21
N ASN A 114 -5.92 30.45 -24.76
CA ASN A 114 -5.79 31.05 -26.08
C ASN A 114 -5.62 30.00 -27.20
N ASN A 115 -5.65 28.70 -26.89
CA ASN A 115 -5.29 27.61 -27.81
C ASN A 115 -3.96 27.88 -28.53
N ALA A 116 -2.96 28.36 -27.80
CA ALA A 116 -1.72 28.90 -28.33
C ALA A 116 -0.51 28.07 -27.90
N PRO A 117 0.55 27.95 -28.73
CA PRO A 117 1.79 27.34 -28.31
C PRO A 117 2.55 28.24 -27.32
N ILE A 118 3.30 27.62 -26.42
CA ILE A 118 4.32 28.26 -25.59
C ILE A 118 5.65 28.21 -26.32
N LEU A 119 6.36 29.33 -26.39
CA LEU A 119 7.74 29.41 -26.82
C LEU A 119 8.62 30.05 -25.72
N ILE A 120 9.88 29.61 -25.63
CA ILE A 120 10.81 30.09 -24.58
C ILE A 120 11.64 31.26 -25.07
N THR A 121 11.81 32.25 -24.18
CA THR A 121 12.73 33.37 -24.34
C THR A 121 13.15 33.91 -22.97
N GLU A 122 14.29 34.59 -22.94
CA GLU A 122 14.78 35.28 -21.74
C GLU A 122 15.27 36.70 -22.12
N LYS A 123 16.45 37.10 -21.63
CA LYS A 123 17.09 38.39 -21.92
C LYS A 123 17.40 38.58 -23.41
N THR A 124 17.58 37.49 -24.15
CA THR A 124 17.82 37.49 -25.60
C THR A 124 16.83 36.55 -26.28
N LEU A 125 16.27 36.98 -27.41
CA LEU A 125 15.35 36.16 -28.21
C LEU A 125 16.13 35.12 -29.03
N PRO A 126 15.96 33.81 -28.79
CA PRO A 126 16.64 32.79 -29.58
C PRO A 126 16.20 32.81 -31.05
N SER A 127 17.15 32.54 -31.96
CA SER A 127 16.87 32.47 -33.40
C SER A 127 15.82 31.40 -33.75
N ALA A 128 15.84 30.27 -33.04
CA ALA A 128 14.84 29.21 -33.17
C ALA A 128 13.42 29.70 -32.81
N THR A 129 13.27 30.38 -31.67
CA THR A 129 12.00 30.98 -31.24
C THR A 129 11.50 32.00 -32.26
N LYS A 130 12.38 32.87 -32.76
CA LYS A 130 12.04 33.85 -33.80
C LYS A 130 11.56 33.19 -35.10
N THR A 131 12.24 32.13 -35.52
CA THR A 131 11.87 31.34 -36.72
C THR A 131 10.50 30.71 -36.55
N GLU A 132 10.23 30.16 -35.37
CA GLU A 132 8.96 29.50 -35.09
C GLU A 132 7.78 30.48 -35.01
N ILE A 133 7.96 31.66 -34.41
CA ILE A 133 6.95 32.74 -34.43
C ILE A 133 6.55 33.09 -35.87
N LYS A 134 7.53 33.17 -36.78
CA LYS A 134 7.28 33.44 -38.21
C LYS A 134 6.55 32.27 -38.87
N ARG A 135 6.98 31.02 -38.64
CA ARG A 135 6.35 29.80 -39.19
C ARG A 135 4.87 29.73 -38.80
N LEU A 136 4.55 30.02 -37.54
CA LEU A 136 3.20 30.01 -37.00
C LEU A 136 2.30 31.14 -37.52
N LYS A 137 2.87 32.15 -38.22
CA LYS A 137 2.17 33.35 -38.70
C LYS A 137 1.50 34.14 -37.57
N ALA A 138 2.17 34.25 -36.43
CA ALA A 138 1.61 34.89 -35.24
C ALA A 138 1.31 36.38 -35.45
N LYS A 139 0.13 36.82 -35.01
CA LYS A 139 -0.33 38.23 -35.05
C LYS A 139 -0.21 38.91 -33.69
N LYS A 140 -0.28 38.13 -32.61
CA LYS A 140 -0.19 38.59 -31.22
C LYS A 140 0.78 37.73 -30.42
N ILE A 141 1.60 38.38 -29.61
CA ILE A 141 2.46 37.76 -28.62
C ILE A 141 1.98 38.19 -27.23
N ILE A 142 1.69 37.21 -26.38
CA ILE A 142 1.45 37.43 -24.96
C ILE A 142 2.73 37.07 -24.22
N ILE A 143 3.30 38.04 -23.49
CA ILE A 143 4.54 37.86 -22.73
C ILE A 143 4.14 37.56 -21.28
N CYS A 144 4.45 36.38 -20.79
CA CYS A 144 4.24 35.95 -19.42
C CYS A 144 5.60 35.79 -18.73
N GLY A 145 5.99 36.82 -17.99
CA GLY A 145 7.27 36.91 -17.30
C GLY A 145 7.61 38.36 -16.98
N SER A 146 8.52 38.58 -16.03
CA SER A 146 8.92 39.93 -15.61
C SER A 146 9.68 40.68 -16.71
N LYS A 147 9.70 42.03 -16.63
CA LYS A 147 10.56 42.86 -17.51
C LYS A 147 12.05 42.58 -17.30
N THR A 148 12.44 42.15 -16.10
CA THR A 148 13.83 41.79 -15.78
C THR A 148 14.25 40.50 -16.49
N SER A 149 13.36 39.51 -16.55
CA SER A 149 13.62 38.21 -17.17
C SER A 149 13.47 38.25 -18.68
N ILE A 150 12.48 39.00 -19.18
CA ILE A 150 12.20 39.19 -20.61
C ILE A 150 12.04 40.69 -20.86
N PRO A 151 13.12 41.45 -21.11
CA PRO A 151 13.05 42.88 -21.40
C PRO A 151 12.32 43.17 -22.71
N ASP A 152 11.62 44.29 -22.82
CA ASP A 152 10.92 44.66 -24.06
C ASP A 152 11.91 44.82 -25.25
N SER A 153 13.15 45.22 -24.96
CA SER A 153 14.24 45.33 -25.94
C SER A 153 14.63 44.00 -26.59
N SER A 154 14.46 42.86 -25.89
CA SER A 154 14.79 41.53 -26.43
C SER A 154 13.88 41.13 -27.60
N LEU A 155 12.69 41.75 -27.69
CA LEU A 155 11.67 41.47 -28.69
C LEU A 155 11.63 42.49 -29.84
N SER A 156 12.56 43.44 -29.86
CA SER A 156 12.66 44.52 -30.87
C SER A 156 12.73 43.99 -32.32
N SER A 157 13.32 42.82 -32.51
CA SER A 157 13.46 42.20 -33.84
C SER A 157 12.17 41.59 -34.41
N LEU A 158 11.08 41.55 -33.64
CA LEU A 158 9.74 41.08 -34.03
C LEU A 158 8.84 42.27 -34.41
N LYS A 159 9.17 42.96 -35.52
CA LYS A 159 8.39 44.09 -36.04
C LYS A 159 7.00 43.63 -36.53
N ASN A 160 5.99 44.49 -36.44
CA ASN A 160 4.61 44.25 -36.93
C ASN A 160 3.79 43.15 -36.22
N ILE A 161 4.19 42.71 -35.02
CA ILE A 161 3.42 41.79 -34.18
C ILE A 161 3.00 42.51 -32.90
N LYS A 162 1.70 42.48 -32.56
CA LYS A 162 1.16 43.09 -31.33
C LYS A 162 1.70 42.36 -30.10
N LYS A 163 2.28 43.08 -29.15
CA LYS A 163 2.84 42.51 -27.91
C LYS A 163 2.03 42.98 -26.72
N THR A 164 1.69 42.07 -25.81
CA THR A 164 1.00 42.40 -24.56
C THR A 164 1.64 41.60 -23.43
N ARG A 165 2.10 42.27 -22.38
CA ARG A 165 2.63 41.60 -21.21
C ARG A 165 1.50 41.31 -20.22
N ILE A 166 1.38 40.07 -19.78
CA ILE A 166 0.46 39.62 -18.74
C ILE A 166 1.32 38.95 -17.67
N TRP A 167 1.73 39.73 -16.68
CA TRP A 167 2.55 39.28 -15.55
C TRP A 167 2.37 40.23 -14.37
N TYR A 168 1.87 39.71 -13.25
CA TYR A 168 1.56 40.48 -12.04
C TYR A 168 2.46 40.03 -10.90
N SER A 169 3.78 40.16 -11.09
CA SER A 169 4.88 39.82 -10.18
C SER A 169 5.15 38.34 -9.89
N ASN A 170 4.13 37.50 -9.75
CA ASN A 170 4.28 36.05 -9.58
C ASN A 170 3.08 35.27 -10.15
N ASP A 171 3.17 33.94 -10.20
CA ASP A 171 2.09 33.08 -10.72
C ASP A 171 0.78 33.21 -9.96
N VAL A 172 0.82 33.32 -8.63
CA VAL A 172 -0.39 33.41 -7.78
C VAL A 172 -1.17 34.69 -8.08
N LEU A 173 -0.50 35.84 -8.10
CA LEU A 173 -1.12 37.12 -8.41
C LEU A 173 -1.53 37.22 -9.88
N THR A 174 -0.77 36.60 -10.77
CA THR A 174 -1.13 36.53 -12.19
C THR A 174 -2.40 35.71 -12.39
N PHE A 175 -2.52 34.52 -11.78
CA PHE A 175 -3.74 33.72 -11.80
C PHE A 175 -4.93 34.46 -11.23
N LYS A 176 -4.78 35.04 -10.04
CA LYS A 176 -5.86 35.77 -9.36
C LYS A 176 -6.41 36.90 -10.22
N THR A 177 -5.52 37.60 -10.94
CA THR A 177 -5.92 38.72 -11.81
C THR A 177 -6.62 38.23 -13.08
N ILE A 178 -6.02 37.29 -13.81
CA ILE A 178 -6.56 36.84 -15.10
C ILE A 178 -7.83 36.00 -14.95
N GLN A 179 -7.99 35.27 -13.85
CA GLN A 179 -9.15 34.41 -13.62
C GLN A 179 -10.40 35.17 -13.18
N LYS A 180 -10.27 36.34 -12.53
CA LYS A 180 -11.41 37.22 -12.17
C LYS A 180 -12.20 37.68 -13.39
N SER A 181 -11.56 37.75 -14.54
CA SER A 181 -12.17 38.19 -15.80
C SER A 181 -13.10 37.14 -16.44
N TYR A 182 -13.27 35.96 -15.84
CA TYR A 182 -14.05 34.87 -16.41
C TYR A 182 -15.00 34.25 -15.36
N SER A 183 -16.18 33.86 -15.81
CA SER A 183 -17.14 33.08 -15.01
C SER A 183 -16.79 31.59 -15.09
N TYR A 184 -16.45 30.99 -13.95
CA TYR A 184 -16.08 29.57 -13.84
C TYR A 184 -16.98 28.81 -12.88
N ASN A 185 -17.48 27.66 -13.33
CA ASN A 185 -18.39 26.82 -12.53
C ASN A 185 -17.65 25.70 -11.77
N ILE A 186 -16.38 25.44 -12.11
CA ILE A 186 -15.55 24.39 -11.49
C ILE A 186 -14.34 25.06 -10.85
N LYS A 187 -14.06 24.73 -9.59
CA LYS A 187 -12.83 25.12 -8.89
C LYS A 187 -11.91 23.91 -8.79
N VAL A 188 -10.68 24.01 -9.28
CA VAL A 188 -9.65 22.99 -9.12
C VAL A 188 -8.51 23.53 -8.27
N THR A 189 -8.11 22.79 -7.25
CA THR A 189 -6.87 23.06 -6.52
C THR A 189 -5.84 22.00 -6.84
N ALA A 190 -4.56 22.35 -6.88
CA ALA A 190 -3.47 21.38 -7.07
C ALA A 190 -2.11 21.93 -6.60
N PRO A 191 -1.17 21.05 -6.24
CA PRO A 191 0.25 21.39 -6.11
C PRO A 191 0.80 22.05 -7.36
N LYS A 192 1.79 22.93 -7.16
CA LYS A 192 2.47 23.69 -8.22
C LYS A 192 2.88 22.82 -9.42
N SER A 193 3.44 21.66 -9.15
CA SER A 193 3.90 20.63 -10.11
C SER A 193 2.78 19.89 -10.84
N LEU A 194 1.61 19.74 -10.24
CA LEU A 194 0.45 19.10 -10.85
C LEU A 194 -0.48 20.11 -11.55
N MET A 195 -0.23 21.41 -11.39
CA MET A 195 -1.05 22.46 -11.97
C MET A 195 -1.14 22.41 -13.50
N PRO A 196 -0.05 22.16 -14.25
CA PRO A 196 -0.15 21.96 -15.70
C PRO A 196 -1.04 20.78 -16.09
N VAL A 197 -1.01 19.69 -15.30
CA VAL A 197 -1.90 18.53 -15.48
C VAL A 197 -3.35 18.96 -15.31
N ALA A 198 -3.65 19.64 -14.20
CA ALA A 198 -4.99 20.14 -13.92
C ALA A 198 -5.52 21.05 -15.02
N MET A 199 -4.69 21.96 -15.55
CA MET A 199 -5.11 22.90 -16.59
C MET A 199 -5.42 22.21 -17.92
N ALA A 200 -4.64 21.20 -18.29
CA ALA A 200 -4.90 20.40 -19.49
C ALA A 200 -6.21 19.61 -19.36
N THR A 201 -6.46 19.04 -18.18
CA THR A 201 -7.64 18.21 -17.88
C THR A 201 -8.92 19.06 -17.79
N TRP A 202 -8.92 20.14 -17.00
CA TRP A 202 -10.12 20.95 -16.72
C TRP A 202 -10.05 22.35 -17.33
N LYS A 203 -9.91 22.45 -18.67
CA LYS A 203 -9.69 23.71 -19.41
C LYS A 203 -10.64 24.87 -19.05
N SER A 204 -11.85 24.57 -18.58
CA SER A 204 -12.89 25.54 -18.20
C SER A 204 -13.03 25.77 -16.69
N ALA A 205 -12.02 25.43 -15.89
CA ALA A 205 -12.02 25.64 -14.44
C ALA A 205 -11.28 26.93 -13.99
N ARG A 206 -11.57 27.33 -12.75
CA ARG A 206 -10.76 28.23 -11.93
C ARG A 206 -9.71 27.41 -11.20
N PHE A 207 -8.46 27.87 -11.21
CA PHE A 207 -7.34 27.14 -10.59
C PHE A 207 -6.75 27.88 -9.41
N GLU A 208 -6.42 27.16 -8.34
CA GLU A 208 -5.79 27.70 -7.14
C GLU A 208 -4.65 26.77 -6.68
N ILE A 209 -3.47 27.33 -6.42
CA ILE A 209 -2.33 26.53 -5.93
C ILE A 209 -2.62 26.14 -4.47
N SER A 210 -2.46 24.84 -4.18
CA SER A 210 -2.66 24.25 -2.85
C SER A 210 -1.67 23.10 -2.67
N ASP A 211 -1.52 22.60 -1.45
CA ASP A 211 -0.85 21.35 -1.11
C ASP A 211 -1.61 20.10 -1.57
N LYS A 212 -2.91 20.22 -1.89
CA LYS A 212 -3.79 19.10 -2.25
C LYS A 212 -4.48 19.29 -3.59
N VAL A 213 -4.77 18.17 -4.23
CA VAL A 213 -5.62 18.14 -5.41
C VAL A 213 -7.09 18.09 -4.98
N SER A 214 -7.92 19.00 -5.46
CA SER A 214 -9.37 18.92 -5.28
C SER A 214 -10.12 19.45 -6.49
N VAL A 215 -11.31 18.89 -6.74
CA VAL A 215 -12.23 19.32 -7.78
C VAL A 215 -13.57 19.66 -7.13
N SER A 216 -13.94 20.93 -7.17
CA SER A 216 -15.15 21.49 -6.55
C SER A 216 -15.32 21.10 -5.07
N GLY A 217 -14.21 21.08 -4.31
CA GLY A 217 -14.19 20.71 -2.89
C GLY A 217 -14.02 19.22 -2.62
N ASN A 218 -14.19 18.36 -3.62
CA ASN A 218 -13.91 16.93 -3.50
C ASN A 218 -12.41 16.70 -3.61
N GLY A 219 -11.78 16.24 -2.54
CA GLY A 219 -10.36 15.90 -2.52
C GLY A 219 -10.07 14.71 -3.43
N ILE A 220 -8.98 14.80 -4.18
CA ILE A 220 -8.33 13.65 -4.82
C ILE A 220 -7.07 13.38 -4.00
N TRP A 221 -6.76 12.11 -3.76
CA TRP A 221 -5.63 11.70 -2.94
C TRP A 221 -4.33 12.36 -3.42
N ALA A 222 -3.57 12.96 -2.50
CA ALA A 222 -2.60 14.00 -2.84
C ALA A 222 -1.20 13.77 -2.25
N PRO A 223 -0.35 12.95 -2.89
CA PRO A 223 1.08 13.20 -2.93
C PRO A 223 1.40 13.95 -4.22
N ASN A 224 2.57 14.56 -4.27
CA ASN A 224 3.08 15.17 -5.49
C ASN A 224 3.82 14.13 -6.35
N THR A 225 3.08 13.16 -6.92
CA THR A 225 3.66 12.01 -7.66
C THR A 225 3.02 11.85 -9.04
N ALA A 226 3.67 11.05 -9.90
CA ALA A 226 3.09 10.68 -11.19
C ALA A 226 1.78 9.90 -11.01
N THR A 227 1.69 9.07 -9.96
CA THR A 227 0.49 8.30 -9.61
C THR A 227 -0.72 9.23 -9.39
N THR A 228 -0.54 10.39 -8.75
CA THR A 228 -1.61 11.41 -8.60
C THR A 228 -2.07 11.98 -9.94
N SER A 229 -1.13 12.19 -10.88
CA SER A 229 -1.51 12.61 -12.24
C SER A 229 -2.42 11.56 -12.91
N ILE A 230 -2.13 10.26 -12.73
CA ILE A 230 -3.00 9.19 -13.23
C ILE A 230 -4.37 9.23 -12.54
N ALA A 231 -4.42 9.43 -11.22
CA ALA A 231 -5.67 9.57 -10.48
C ALA A 231 -6.51 10.76 -10.98
N MET A 232 -5.90 11.92 -11.22
CA MET A 232 -6.57 13.10 -11.80
C MET A 232 -7.17 12.80 -13.18
N ASN A 233 -6.40 12.17 -14.06
CA ASN A 233 -6.84 11.81 -15.41
C ASN A 233 -8.00 10.80 -15.36
N LYS A 234 -7.92 9.78 -14.50
CA LYS A 234 -8.97 8.76 -14.34
C LYS A 234 -10.22 9.30 -13.68
N TYR A 235 -10.09 10.19 -12.69
CA TYR A 235 -11.22 10.90 -12.07
C TYR A 235 -11.99 11.72 -13.11
N PHE A 236 -11.30 12.52 -13.92
CA PHE A 236 -11.93 13.33 -14.97
C PHE A 236 -12.67 12.48 -16.01
N LYS A 237 -12.16 11.28 -16.32
CA LYS A 237 -12.76 10.34 -17.26
C LYS A 237 -13.81 9.41 -16.63
N HIS A 238 -14.08 9.53 -15.33
CA HIS A 238 -14.93 8.60 -14.56
C HIS A 238 -14.50 7.12 -14.69
N ASP A 239 -13.19 6.87 -14.83
CA ASP A 239 -12.58 5.54 -15.01
C ASP A 239 -11.67 5.19 -13.81
N LEU A 240 -12.27 5.12 -12.64
CA LEU A 240 -11.55 4.86 -11.39
C LEU A 240 -11.32 3.35 -11.17
N PRO A 241 -10.14 2.93 -10.68
CA PRO A 241 -9.91 1.51 -10.37
C PRO A 241 -10.73 1.09 -9.14
N ASN A 242 -11.08 -0.19 -9.07
CA ASN A 242 -11.78 -0.73 -7.90
C ASN A 242 -10.80 -1.22 -6.83
N ILE A 243 -11.18 -0.99 -5.59
CA ILE A 243 -10.53 -1.50 -4.38
C ILE A 243 -11.61 -2.23 -3.59
N TYR A 244 -11.52 -3.56 -3.54
CA TYR A 244 -12.40 -4.36 -2.70
C TYR A 244 -11.77 -4.47 -1.30
N LEU A 245 -12.51 -4.11 -0.26
CA LEU A 245 -12.01 -4.00 1.11
C LEU A 245 -12.84 -4.86 2.07
N ALA A 246 -12.15 -5.71 2.82
CA ALA A 246 -12.72 -6.55 3.86
C ALA A 246 -11.95 -6.38 5.19
N SER A 247 -12.56 -6.76 6.33
CA SER A 247 -11.91 -6.70 7.64
C SER A 247 -12.28 -7.87 8.55
N ASP A 248 -11.28 -8.49 9.16
CA ASP A 248 -11.38 -9.69 10.01
C ASP A 248 -11.77 -9.37 11.48
N SER A 249 -12.61 -8.34 11.67
CA SER A 249 -13.13 -7.90 12.98
C SER A 249 -12.07 -7.76 14.08
N ILE A 250 -10.95 -7.11 13.79
CA ILE A 250 -9.75 -7.01 14.64
C ILE A 250 -10.00 -6.22 15.92
N THR A 251 -10.78 -5.15 15.85
CA THR A 251 -11.12 -4.30 17.00
C THR A 251 -12.57 -4.42 17.45
N GLY A 252 -13.36 -5.24 16.73
CA GLY A 252 -14.79 -5.41 16.91
C GLY A 252 -15.56 -5.05 15.64
N THR A 253 -16.74 -5.65 15.46
CA THR A 253 -17.51 -5.52 14.22
C THR A 253 -17.91 -4.09 13.89
N THR A 254 -18.35 -3.30 14.87
CA THR A 254 -18.70 -1.89 14.68
C THR A 254 -17.47 -1.04 14.35
N SER A 255 -16.40 -1.16 15.15
CA SER A 255 -15.18 -0.36 14.99
C SER A 255 -14.46 -0.64 13.67
N ASP A 256 -14.40 -1.90 13.25
CA ASP A 256 -13.82 -2.26 11.97
C ASP A 256 -14.66 -1.76 10.78
N LYS A 257 -15.99 -1.76 10.90
CA LYS A 257 -16.87 -1.19 9.88
C LYS A 257 -16.67 0.32 9.75
N GLU A 258 -16.58 1.03 10.87
CA GLU A 258 -16.26 2.46 10.89
C GLU A 258 -14.87 2.73 10.28
N LEU A 259 -13.86 1.91 10.60
CA LEU A 259 -12.52 2.01 10.02
C LEU A 259 -12.57 1.86 8.49
N MET A 260 -13.27 0.86 7.97
CA MET A 260 -13.42 0.68 6.52
C MET A 260 -14.13 1.86 5.85
N ILE A 261 -15.14 2.45 6.49
CA ILE A 261 -15.82 3.66 6.02
C ILE A 261 -14.87 4.87 6.02
N LYS A 262 -14.07 5.05 7.07
CA LYS A 262 -13.05 6.13 7.12
C LYS A 262 -12.02 5.97 6.00
N ILE A 263 -11.56 4.74 5.74
CA ILE A 263 -10.66 4.44 4.61
C ILE A 263 -11.32 4.74 3.28
N LYS A 264 -12.57 4.29 3.07
CA LYS A 264 -13.36 4.59 1.86
C LYS A 264 -13.49 6.08 1.61
N ASN A 265 -13.83 6.85 2.65
CA ASN A 265 -13.95 8.30 2.56
C ASN A 265 -12.61 8.98 2.28
N ALA A 266 -11.52 8.48 2.86
CA ALA A 266 -10.17 9.00 2.61
C ALA A 266 -9.66 8.72 1.18
N ILE A 267 -10.20 7.71 0.51
CA ILE A 267 -9.88 7.34 -0.88
C ILE A 267 -10.82 8.00 -1.90
N ALA A 268 -11.97 8.53 -1.44
CA ALA A 268 -13.02 9.05 -2.31
C ALA A 268 -12.46 9.98 -3.41
N GLY A 269 -12.96 9.82 -4.64
CA GLY A 269 -12.46 10.54 -5.82
C GLY A 269 -11.15 10.00 -6.42
N SER A 270 -10.48 9.02 -5.80
CA SER A 270 -9.23 8.45 -6.31
C SER A 270 -9.38 7.00 -6.77
N ALA A 271 -10.29 6.26 -6.16
CA ALA A 271 -10.64 4.89 -6.52
C ALA A 271 -12.07 4.58 -6.06
N ASN A 272 -12.68 3.55 -6.65
CA ASN A 272 -13.96 3.02 -6.23
C ASN A 272 -13.74 2.00 -5.11
N VAL A 273 -14.06 2.37 -3.86
CA VAL A 273 -13.94 1.44 -2.73
C VAL A 273 -15.26 0.70 -2.52
N ILE A 274 -15.19 -0.61 -2.70
CA ILE A 274 -16.27 -1.56 -2.46
C ILE A 274 -15.95 -2.24 -1.14
N ILE A 275 -16.75 -1.97 -0.11
CA ILE A 275 -16.66 -2.69 1.16
C ILE A 275 -17.43 -3.98 1.00
N ASP A 276 -16.82 -5.10 1.39
CA ASP A 276 -17.49 -6.39 1.40
C ASP A 276 -18.78 -6.31 2.24
N PRO A 277 -19.96 -6.64 1.66
CA PRO A 277 -21.23 -6.53 2.38
C PRO A 277 -21.35 -7.50 3.55
N SER A 278 -20.59 -8.59 3.56
CA SER A 278 -20.51 -9.56 4.66
C SER A 278 -19.43 -9.22 5.69
N SER A 279 -18.65 -8.14 5.48
CA SER A 279 -17.68 -7.67 6.47
C SER A 279 -18.27 -6.74 7.54
N PRO A 280 -17.71 -6.75 8.76
CA PRO A 280 -16.67 -7.67 9.26
C PRO A 280 -17.22 -9.06 9.63
N GLY A 281 -16.43 -10.12 9.41
CA GLY A 281 -16.81 -11.51 9.67
C GLY A 281 -15.62 -12.48 9.60
N SER A 282 -15.90 -13.78 9.56
CA SER A 282 -14.85 -14.82 9.47
C SER A 282 -14.37 -15.05 8.02
N ASN A 283 -13.13 -15.51 7.85
CA ASN A 283 -12.53 -15.89 6.55
C ASN A 283 -12.44 -14.75 5.51
N GLU A 284 -12.24 -13.52 5.98
CA GLU A 284 -12.31 -12.31 5.17
C GLU A 284 -11.25 -12.22 4.10
N ALA A 285 -10.05 -12.71 4.40
CA ALA A 285 -8.95 -12.66 3.46
C ALA A 285 -9.26 -13.45 2.17
N ALA A 286 -9.84 -14.64 2.31
CA ALA A 286 -10.25 -15.47 1.18
C ALA A 286 -11.46 -14.88 0.45
N ARG A 287 -12.44 -14.36 1.21
CA ARG A 287 -13.65 -13.75 0.65
C ARG A 287 -13.33 -12.48 -0.14
N ALA A 288 -12.43 -11.64 0.35
CA ALA A 288 -11.95 -10.46 -0.36
C ALA A 288 -11.39 -10.82 -1.74
N ILE A 289 -10.62 -11.91 -1.84
CA ILE A 289 -10.04 -12.36 -3.10
C ILE A 289 -11.11 -12.93 -4.04
N LYS A 290 -12.04 -13.73 -3.53
CA LYS A 290 -13.13 -14.35 -4.31
C LYS A 290 -14.13 -13.35 -4.86
N ASN A 291 -14.49 -12.35 -4.06
CA ASN A 291 -15.58 -11.43 -4.36
C ASN A 291 -15.10 -10.13 -5.00
N ALA A 292 -13.80 -9.85 -4.97
CA ALA A 292 -13.26 -8.67 -5.62
C ALA A 292 -13.55 -8.75 -7.14
N PRO A 293 -14.11 -7.68 -7.73
CA PRO A 293 -14.21 -7.59 -9.18
C PRO A 293 -12.80 -7.36 -9.77
N SER A 294 -12.70 -6.78 -10.96
CA SER A 294 -11.41 -6.31 -11.46
C SER A 294 -10.85 -5.17 -10.60
N GLY A 295 -9.59 -5.25 -10.19
CA GLY A 295 -8.94 -4.23 -9.36
C GLY A 295 -7.99 -4.87 -8.35
N ILE A 296 -7.93 -4.33 -7.15
CA ILE A 296 -7.21 -4.96 -6.04
C ILE A 296 -8.16 -5.51 -4.98
N ALA A 297 -7.80 -6.64 -4.38
CA ALA A 297 -8.42 -7.15 -3.16
C ALA A 297 -7.56 -6.75 -1.95
N ALA A 298 -8.17 -6.11 -0.96
CA ALA A 298 -7.51 -5.70 0.27
C ALA A 298 -8.25 -6.27 1.47
N TYR A 299 -7.51 -6.78 2.45
CA TYR A 299 -8.09 -7.29 3.69
C TYR A 299 -7.31 -6.80 4.90
N ILE A 300 -8.06 -6.32 5.89
CA ILE A 300 -7.57 -5.85 7.17
C ILE A 300 -7.61 -7.04 8.13
N ALA A 301 -6.46 -7.41 8.66
CA ALA A 301 -6.37 -8.53 9.60
C ALA A 301 -5.22 -8.33 10.60
N ALA A 302 -5.21 -9.14 11.65
CA ALA A 302 -4.07 -9.27 12.55
C ALA A 302 -3.04 -10.25 11.96
N ALA A 303 -1.83 -10.21 12.52
CA ALA A 303 -0.76 -11.15 12.23
C ALA A 303 -1.12 -12.60 12.62
N CYS A 304 -1.86 -13.30 11.76
CA CYS A 304 -2.16 -14.72 11.90
C CYS A 304 -1.33 -15.53 10.88
N PRO A 305 -0.36 -16.34 11.32
CA PRO A 305 0.46 -17.13 10.39
C PRO A 305 -0.36 -18.17 9.63
N GLY A 306 -1.43 -18.70 10.23
CA GLY A 306 -2.35 -19.64 9.56
C GLY A 306 -3.07 -18.98 8.39
N THR A 307 -3.66 -17.80 8.60
CA THR A 307 -4.31 -17.01 7.54
C THR A 307 -3.32 -16.59 6.47
N ILE A 308 -2.14 -16.07 6.85
CA ILE A 308 -1.10 -15.69 5.89
C ILE A 308 -0.68 -16.90 5.03
N TYR A 309 -0.47 -18.06 5.66
CA TYR A 309 -0.12 -19.29 4.96
C TYR A 309 -1.24 -19.75 4.00
N ASP A 310 -2.48 -19.77 4.47
CA ASP A 310 -3.65 -20.18 3.66
C ASP A 310 -3.84 -19.28 2.45
N ILE A 311 -3.72 -17.97 2.60
CA ILE A 311 -3.87 -17.02 1.48
C ILE A 311 -2.74 -17.16 0.47
N VAL A 312 -1.49 -17.21 0.94
CA VAL A 312 -0.34 -17.37 0.04
C VAL A 312 -0.45 -18.69 -0.74
N THR A 313 -0.74 -19.80 -0.06
CA THR A 313 -0.87 -21.10 -0.72
C THR A 313 -2.10 -21.19 -1.60
N GLY A 314 -3.23 -20.65 -1.14
CA GLY A 314 -4.49 -20.55 -1.88
C GLY A 314 -4.31 -19.80 -3.20
N VAL A 315 -3.64 -18.64 -3.18
CA VAL A 315 -3.41 -17.80 -4.38
C VAL A 315 -2.39 -18.43 -5.32
N LYS A 316 -1.31 -19.03 -4.79
CA LYS A 316 -0.22 -19.55 -5.65
C LYS A 316 -0.52 -20.90 -6.26
N THR A 317 -1.06 -21.83 -5.47
CA THR A 317 -1.23 -23.23 -5.87
C THR A 317 -2.58 -23.82 -5.50
N GLY A 318 -3.44 -23.08 -4.83
CA GLY A 318 -4.65 -23.63 -4.20
C GLY A 318 -5.95 -23.02 -4.71
N TYR A 319 -6.93 -22.99 -3.80
CA TYR A 319 -8.34 -22.72 -4.10
C TYR A 319 -8.65 -21.27 -4.47
N LEU A 320 -7.71 -20.33 -4.31
CA LEU A 320 -7.88 -18.91 -4.67
C LEU A 320 -7.15 -18.54 -5.96
N LYS A 321 -6.45 -19.49 -6.59
CA LYS A 321 -5.59 -19.20 -7.75
C LYS A 321 -6.37 -18.64 -8.94
N SER A 322 -7.55 -19.19 -9.21
CA SER A 322 -8.41 -18.71 -10.29
C SER A 322 -8.91 -17.30 -9.99
N ASP A 323 -9.47 -17.09 -8.79
CA ASP A 323 -10.02 -15.80 -8.38
C ASP A 323 -8.94 -14.70 -8.37
N ALA A 324 -7.75 -15.03 -7.88
CA ALA A 324 -6.62 -14.11 -7.86
C ALA A 324 -6.07 -13.77 -9.25
N SER A 325 -6.29 -14.62 -10.26
CA SER A 325 -5.74 -14.40 -11.61
C SER A 325 -6.36 -13.21 -12.33
N ASP A 326 -7.60 -12.85 -11.98
CA ASP A 326 -8.33 -11.69 -12.51
C ASP A 326 -8.00 -10.38 -11.76
N LEU A 327 -7.33 -10.49 -10.61
CA LEU A 327 -6.95 -9.33 -9.80
C LEU A 327 -5.67 -8.67 -10.33
N LYS A 328 -5.65 -7.34 -10.25
CA LYS A 328 -4.46 -6.51 -10.45
C LYS A 328 -3.51 -6.61 -9.26
N GLY A 329 -4.00 -6.96 -8.07
CA GLY A 329 -3.18 -7.24 -6.90
C GLY A 329 -3.94 -7.56 -5.62
N ILE A 330 -3.20 -8.05 -4.63
CA ILE A 330 -3.71 -8.44 -3.31
C ILE A 330 -2.93 -7.68 -2.25
N VAL A 331 -3.64 -7.10 -1.28
CA VAL A 331 -3.05 -6.28 -0.22
C VAL A 331 -3.47 -6.81 1.14
N PHE A 332 -2.47 -7.22 1.93
CA PHE A 332 -2.64 -7.55 3.33
C PHE A 332 -2.35 -6.33 4.20
N ILE A 333 -3.34 -5.89 4.97
CA ILE A 333 -3.22 -4.76 5.89
C ILE A 333 -3.13 -5.32 7.31
N ASN A 334 -1.91 -5.35 7.86
CA ASN A 334 -1.68 -5.83 9.23
C ASN A 334 -2.05 -4.74 10.25
N TYR A 335 -3.30 -4.73 10.71
CA TYR A 335 -3.78 -3.77 11.71
C TYR A 335 -3.46 -4.19 13.16
N GLY A 336 -2.93 -5.41 13.33
CA GLY A 336 -2.50 -5.98 14.61
C GLY A 336 -1.29 -5.26 15.22
N LYS A 337 -0.94 -5.62 16.46
CA LYS A 337 0.18 -5.00 17.20
C LYS A 337 1.56 -5.48 16.74
N THR A 338 1.66 -6.69 16.19
CA THR A 338 2.92 -7.31 15.78
C THR A 338 3.43 -6.67 14.49
N ASN A 339 4.63 -6.07 14.50
CA ASN A 339 5.27 -5.58 13.27
C ASN A 339 5.90 -6.75 12.49
N LEU A 340 5.34 -7.12 11.35
CA LEU A 340 5.83 -8.23 10.54
C LEU A 340 7.11 -7.89 9.78
N GLY A 341 7.38 -6.61 9.55
CA GLY A 341 8.58 -6.12 8.87
C GLY A 341 9.87 -6.39 9.66
N THR A 342 9.78 -6.47 10.99
CA THR A 342 10.92 -6.76 11.87
C THR A 342 10.84 -8.12 12.56
N ALA A 343 9.72 -8.83 12.44
CA ALA A 343 9.58 -10.16 13.01
C ALA A 343 10.46 -11.16 12.26
N SER A 344 11.33 -11.87 12.98
CA SER A 344 12.11 -12.98 12.41
C SER A 344 11.30 -14.28 12.33
N TYR A 345 10.26 -14.40 13.17
CA TYR A 345 9.42 -15.59 13.24
C TYR A 345 8.03 -15.25 13.78
N LEU A 346 7.01 -15.83 13.17
CA LEU A 346 5.61 -15.79 13.61
C LEU A 346 5.12 -17.22 13.85
N GLY A 347 5.05 -17.60 15.14
CA GLY A 347 4.65 -18.94 15.55
C GLY A 347 3.13 -19.17 15.44
N ARG A 348 2.74 -20.40 15.08
CA ARG A 348 1.35 -20.83 14.92
C ARG A 348 0.48 -20.56 16.17
N SER A 349 -0.76 -20.14 15.92
CA SER A 349 -1.74 -19.79 16.96
C SER A 349 -2.69 -20.94 17.37
N TRP A 350 -2.72 -22.06 16.62
CA TRP A 350 -3.53 -23.29 16.87
C TRP A 350 -5.06 -23.09 16.96
N ASP A 351 -5.52 -21.89 16.67
CA ASP A 351 -6.91 -21.47 16.51
C ASP A 351 -7.36 -21.49 15.03
N ASP A 352 -6.50 -21.96 14.12
CA ASP A 352 -6.76 -22.03 12.69
C ASP A 352 -7.28 -23.41 12.23
N ASN A 353 -8.27 -23.41 11.34
CA ASN A 353 -8.90 -24.63 10.84
C ASN A 353 -8.18 -25.25 9.63
N PHE A 354 -7.10 -24.64 9.13
CA PHE A 354 -6.57 -24.94 7.79
C PHE A 354 -5.20 -25.63 7.81
N SER A 355 -4.32 -25.27 8.74
CA SER A 355 -2.96 -25.80 8.75
C SER A 355 -2.87 -27.20 9.39
N ASN A 356 -2.05 -28.08 8.83
CA ASN A 356 -1.84 -29.44 9.36
C ASN A 356 -0.95 -29.42 10.63
N VAL A 357 -0.86 -30.53 11.36
CA VAL A 357 -0.09 -30.60 12.63
C VAL A 357 1.42 -30.34 12.49
N TYR A 358 1.96 -30.35 11.27
CA TYR A 358 3.38 -30.07 11.01
C TYR A 358 3.68 -28.59 10.77
N PHE A 359 2.68 -27.76 10.44
CA PHE A 359 2.88 -26.32 10.32
C PHE A 359 3.20 -25.73 11.70
N ALA A 360 4.38 -25.10 11.82
CA ALA A 360 4.85 -24.49 13.05
C ALA A 360 4.74 -22.96 13.05
N GLY A 361 4.78 -22.34 11.86
CA GLY A 361 4.73 -20.90 11.70
C GLY A 361 5.43 -20.43 10.42
N ILE A 362 5.78 -19.15 10.39
CA ILE A 362 6.43 -18.50 9.25
C ILE A 362 7.69 -17.78 9.72
N TYR A 363 8.82 -18.04 9.08
CA TYR A 363 10.03 -17.24 9.21
C TYR A 363 9.92 -15.99 8.33
N SER A 364 10.43 -14.86 8.82
CA SER A 364 10.41 -13.57 8.11
C SER A 364 9.06 -13.28 7.42
N PRO A 365 7.94 -13.19 8.18
CA PRO A 365 6.59 -13.13 7.62
C PRO A 365 6.38 -12.03 6.58
N ALA A 366 6.96 -10.83 6.74
CA ALA A 366 6.88 -9.79 5.71
C ALA A 366 7.51 -10.25 4.39
N GLN A 367 8.69 -10.88 4.44
CA GLN A 367 9.34 -11.44 3.26
C GLN A 367 8.51 -12.56 2.64
N TYR A 368 7.89 -13.43 3.45
CA TYR A 368 7.00 -14.49 2.97
C TYR A 368 5.80 -13.93 2.19
N ILE A 369 5.13 -12.90 2.74
CA ILE A 369 4.00 -12.22 2.11
C ILE A 369 4.45 -11.53 0.80
N GLN A 370 5.50 -10.72 0.86
CA GLN A 370 5.96 -9.90 -0.26
C GLN A 370 6.57 -10.73 -1.40
N SER A 371 7.36 -11.77 -1.08
CA SER A 371 7.89 -12.69 -2.09
C SER A 371 6.80 -13.51 -2.80
N SER A 372 5.61 -13.59 -2.19
CA SER A 372 4.43 -14.18 -2.81
C SER A 372 3.67 -13.20 -3.71
N GLY A 373 4.17 -11.97 -3.90
CA GLY A 373 3.50 -10.93 -4.65
C GLY A 373 2.24 -10.40 -3.96
N ILE A 374 2.12 -10.56 -2.64
CA ILE A 374 1.08 -9.89 -1.87
C ILE A 374 1.70 -8.64 -1.24
N SER A 375 1.07 -7.49 -1.42
CA SER A 375 1.52 -6.24 -0.80
C SER A 375 1.21 -6.25 0.69
N LEU A 376 2.16 -5.81 1.52
CA LEU A 376 1.98 -5.66 2.96
C LEU A 376 1.87 -4.18 3.32
N ILE A 377 0.80 -3.80 4.01
CA ILE A 377 0.67 -2.51 4.67
C ILE A 377 0.77 -2.74 6.18
N GLU A 378 1.66 -1.98 6.84
CA GLU A 378 1.85 -1.96 8.29
C GLU A 378 1.40 -0.59 8.84
N PRO A 379 0.10 -0.37 9.11
CA PRO A 379 -0.43 0.95 9.45
C PRO A 379 0.17 1.51 10.72
N ARG A 380 0.48 0.67 11.72
CA ARG A 380 1.04 1.09 13.02
C ARG A 380 2.53 1.48 12.97
N VAL A 381 3.25 1.06 11.94
CA VAL A 381 4.67 1.41 11.80
C VAL A 381 4.79 2.86 11.36
N GLY A 382 5.38 3.72 12.20
CA GLY A 382 5.55 5.14 11.90
C GLY A 382 4.26 5.98 12.01
N THR A 383 3.25 5.51 12.74
CA THR A 383 2.03 6.28 13.04
C THR A 383 1.68 6.18 14.52
N SER A 384 1.11 7.25 15.07
CA SER A 384 0.64 7.30 16.45
C SER A 384 -0.88 7.38 16.57
N THR A 385 -1.58 8.00 15.60
CA THR A 385 -3.04 8.20 15.64
C THR A 385 -3.80 7.31 14.64
N GLU A 386 -5.11 7.14 14.84
CA GLU A 386 -5.95 6.44 13.87
C GLU A 386 -6.02 7.16 12.52
N ASP A 387 -6.15 8.49 12.50
CA ASP A 387 -6.19 9.26 11.25
C ASP A 387 -4.90 9.11 10.43
N GLN A 388 -3.75 9.03 11.08
CA GLN A 388 -2.49 8.72 10.42
C GLN A 388 -2.47 7.31 9.84
N ARG A 389 -3.05 6.32 10.55
CA ARG A 389 -3.19 4.94 10.04
C ARG A 389 -4.13 4.88 8.85
N VAL A 390 -5.29 5.54 8.93
CA VAL A 390 -6.27 5.65 7.82
C VAL A 390 -5.60 6.31 6.62
N SER A 391 -4.89 7.41 6.82
CA SER A 391 -4.16 8.11 5.75
C SER A 391 -3.09 7.23 5.11
N LYS A 392 -2.37 6.45 5.92
CA LYS A 392 -1.35 5.49 5.44
C LYS A 392 -1.97 4.32 4.68
N ILE A 393 -3.10 3.78 5.15
CA ILE A 393 -3.83 2.72 4.45
C ILE A 393 -4.36 3.25 3.12
N ALA A 394 -5.06 4.39 3.13
CA ALA A 394 -5.62 5.02 1.95
C ALA A 394 -4.55 5.30 0.89
N SER A 395 -3.41 5.87 1.28
CA SER A 395 -2.30 6.15 0.37
C SER A 395 -1.74 4.91 -0.28
N ASN A 396 -1.48 3.87 0.50
CA ASN A 396 -0.92 2.63 -0.01
C ASN A 396 -1.95 1.85 -0.85
N LEU A 397 -3.24 1.89 -0.51
CA LEU A 397 -4.29 1.27 -1.31
C LEU A 397 -4.47 1.97 -2.67
N VAL A 398 -4.49 3.30 -2.69
CA VAL A 398 -4.49 4.05 -3.96
C VAL A 398 -3.24 3.72 -4.76
N TYR A 399 -2.06 3.74 -4.14
CA TYR A 399 -0.82 3.36 -4.83
C TYR A 399 -0.91 1.96 -5.45
N ASN A 400 -1.35 0.96 -4.68
CA ASN A 400 -1.49 -0.42 -5.17
C ASN A 400 -2.54 -0.53 -6.28
N ALA A 401 -3.66 0.17 -6.20
CA ALA A 401 -4.71 0.13 -7.22
C ALA A 401 -4.24 0.63 -8.60
N TYR A 402 -3.24 1.52 -8.63
CA TYR A 402 -2.67 2.07 -9.86
C TYR A 402 -1.35 1.40 -10.27
N TYR A 403 -0.59 0.87 -9.31
CA TYR A 403 0.75 0.31 -9.55
C TYR A 403 0.76 -1.21 -9.70
N ALA A 404 -0.14 -1.93 -9.03
CA ALA A 404 -0.13 -3.39 -9.06
C ALA A 404 -0.42 -3.92 -10.47
N ASN A 405 0.34 -4.92 -10.89
CA ASN A 405 0.19 -5.57 -12.19
C ASN A 405 0.12 -7.08 -12.03
N LYS A 406 -0.76 -7.79 -12.74
CA LYS A 406 -0.99 -9.24 -12.58
C LYS A 406 0.26 -10.13 -12.54
N GLU A 407 1.39 -9.66 -13.10
CA GLU A 407 2.69 -10.35 -13.08
C GLU A 407 3.15 -10.75 -11.67
N HIS A 408 2.94 -9.92 -10.65
CA HIS A 408 3.33 -10.27 -9.27
C HIS A 408 2.57 -11.49 -8.70
N LEU A 409 1.38 -11.80 -9.23
CA LEU A 409 0.61 -12.98 -8.85
C LEU A 409 1.04 -14.21 -9.67
N SER A 410 1.53 -14.00 -10.89
CA SER A 410 2.08 -15.06 -11.75
C SER A 410 3.41 -15.61 -11.20
N ALA A 411 3.64 -16.91 -11.41
CA ALA A 411 4.58 -17.72 -10.63
C ALA A 411 6.08 -17.39 -10.84
N SER A 412 6.77 -16.98 -9.76
CA SER A 412 8.16 -17.33 -9.38
C SER A 412 8.34 -16.89 -7.90
N ASN A 413 8.81 -17.65 -6.91
CA ASN A 413 9.63 -18.87 -6.85
C ASN A 413 9.13 -19.86 -5.78
N SER A 414 8.87 -21.11 -6.19
CA SER A 414 8.34 -22.20 -5.34
C SER A 414 9.38 -22.90 -4.44
N THR A 415 10.53 -22.27 -4.16
CA THR A 415 11.59 -22.80 -3.28
C THR A 415 11.97 -21.81 -2.20
N THR A 416 12.21 -20.53 -2.53
CA THR A 416 12.57 -19.48 -1.56
C THR A 416 11.44 -19.17 -0.60
N THR A 417 10.20 -19.04 -1.09
CA THR A 417 9.02 -18.83 -0.24
C THR A 417 8.71 -20.07 0.60
N SER A 418 8.95 -21.28 0.06
CA SER A 418 8.75 -22.53 0.81
C SER A 418 9.74 -22.72 1.97
N ALA A 419 10.97 -22.20 1.82
CA ALA A 419 11.98 -22.21 2.88
C ALA A 419 11.60 -21.33 4.09
N LEU A 420 10.72 -20.35 3.89
CA LEU A 420 10.19 -19.49 4.95
C LEU A 420 9.05 -20.15 5.74
N ILE A 421 8.52 -21.29 5.29
CA ILE A 421 7.52 -22.04 6.04
C ILE A 421 8.24 -22.86 7.11
N ALA A 422 7.92 -22.57 8.38
CA ALA A 422 8.47 -23.31 9.48
C ALA A 422 7.65 -24.59 9.72
N LYS A 423 8.33 -25.75 9.75
CA LYS A 423 7.71 -27.06 9.97
C LYS A 423 8.31 -27.75 11.19
N HIS A 424 7.45 -28.41 11.97
CA HIS A 424 7.85 -29.41 12.94
C HIS A 424 8.47 -30.61 12.20
N GLN A 425 9.61 -31.11 12.69
CA GLN A 425 10.24 -32.33 12.17
C GLN A 425 9.62 -33.60 12.77
N ILE A 426 8.90 -33.45 13.87
CA ILE A 426 8.19 -34.52 14.57
C ILE A 426 6.74 -34.09 14.70
N ASN A 427 5.80 -35.03 14.55
CA ASN A 427 4.39 -34.77 14.81
C ASN A 427 4.21 -34.39 16.30
N PRO A 428 3.72 -33.18 16.65
CA PRO A 428 3.63 -32.79 18.05
C PRO A 428 2.72 -33.69 18.91
N THR A 429 1.80 -34.45 18.29
CA THR A 429 0.93 -35.40 19.02
C THR A 429 1.72 -36.52 19.70
N THR A 430 2.94 -36.83 19.23
CA THR A 430 3.81 -37.83 19.89
C THR A 430 4.27 -37.36 21.28
N LEU A 431 4.43 -36.04 21.47
CA LEU A 431 4.79 -35.47 22.76
C LEU A 431 3.64 -35.58 23.76
N SER A 432 2.40 -35.53 23.28
CA SER A 432 1.19 -35.66 24.10
C SER A 432 0.99 -37.05 24.68
N GLY A 433 1.39 -38.11 23.96
CA GLY A 433 1.35 -39.48 24.49
C GLY A 433 2.19 -39.62 25.77
N ASP A 434 3.43 -39.11 25.74
CA ASP A 434 4.28 -39.10 26.93
C ASP A 434 3.81 -38.09 27.99
N ALA A 435 3.19 -36.97 27.60
CA ALA A 435 2.54 -36.06 28.54
C ALA A 435 1.44 -36.75 29.36
N GLN A 436 0.60 -37.57 28.72
CA GLN A 436 -0.45 -38.35 29.40
C GLN A 436 0.15 -39.36 30.37
N ARG A 437 1.25 -40.04 29.98
CA ARG A 437 1.99 -40.94 30.88
C ARG A 437 2.51 -40.21 32.11
N ILE A 438 3.13 -39.04 31.93
CA ILE A 438 3.64 -38.21 33.04
C ILE A 438 2.51 -37.82 34.00
N ILE A 439 1.35 -37.40 33.48
CA ILE A 439 0.19 -37.03 34.32
C ILE A 439 -0.34 -38.24 35.11
N ASN A 440 -0.31 -39.43 34.50
CA ASN A 440 -0.76 -40.67 35.12
C ASN A 440 0.31 -41.35 36.00
N GLY A 441 1.46 -40.71 36.24
CA GLY A 441 2.55 -41.28 37.04
C GLY A 441 3.27 -42.46 36.38
N GLN A 442 3.17 -42.58 35.05
CA GLN A 442 3.80 -43.63 34.26
C GLN A 442 5.13 -43.18 33.65
N ASN A 443 5.99 -44.14 33.31
CA ASN A 443 7.23 -43.89 32.59
C ASN A 443 6.97 -43.42 31.16
N THR A 444 7.72 -42.43 30.69
CA THR A 444 7.69 -41.97 29.29
C THR A 444 8.36 -42.97 28.36
N THR A 445 7.89 -43.03 27.12
CA THR A 445 8.51 -43.79 26.04
C THR A 445 9.82 -43.13 25.61
N MET A 446 9.81 -41.80 25.50
CA MET A 446 11.01 -41.00 25.26
C MET A 446 11.78 -40.78 26.55
N LYS A 447 13.11 -40.77 26.49
CA LYS A 447 13.93 -40.33 27.63
C LYS A 447 13.52 -38.92 28.04
N ARG A 448 13.36 -38.70 29.35
CA ARG A 448 12.90 -37.43 29.91
C ARG A 448 13.65 -36.22 29.36
N ALA A 449 14.98 -36.26 29.31
CA ALA A 449 15.78 -35.16 28.78
C ALA A 449 15.40 -34.78 27.33
N ASN A 450 15.21 -35.79 26.46
CA ASN A 450 14.78 -35.56 25.08
C ASN A 450 13.35 -35.02 25.02
N TRP A 451 12.45 -35.55 25.84
CA TRP A 451 11.05 -35.10 25.88
C TRP A 451 10.94 -33.65 26.35
N ILE A 452 11.68 -33.27 27.39
CA ILE A 452 11.78 -31.87 27.86
C ILE A 452 12.31 -30.98 26.74
N TYR A 453 13.36 -31.39 26.04
CA TYR A 453 13.93 -30.60 24.94
C TYR A 453 12.92 -30.32 23.82
N LEU A 454 12.17 -31.33 23.39
CA LEU A 454 11.21 -31.21 22.28
C LEU A 454 9.92 -30.50 22.72
N SER A 455 9.39 -30.83 23.90
CA SER A 455 8.22 -30.15 24.47
C SER A 455 8.49 -28.68 24.76
N SER A 456 9.69 -28.32 25.21
CA SER A 456 10.06 -26.91 25.44
C SER A 456 10.04 -26.10 24.14
N GLN A 457 10.56 -26.65 23.03
CA GLN A 457 10.43 -26.01 21.71
C GLN A 457 8.96 -25.81 21.33
N TYR A 458 8.16 -26.87 21.46
CA TYR A 458 6.77 -26.86 21.07
C TYR A 458 5.95 -25.84 21.89
N ILE A 459 6.08 -25.86 23.21
CA ILE A 459 5.39 -24.94 24.13
C ILE A 459 5.85 -23.51 23.87
N ALA A 460 7.14 -23.26 23.61
CA ALA A 460 7.63 -21.94 23.22
C ALA A 460 7.01 -21.42 21.90
N GLY A 461 6.30 -22.26 21.14
CA GLY A 461 5.74 -21.94 19.82
C GLY A 461 6.77 -22.04 18.70
N LEU A 462 7.90 -22.68 18.95
CA LEU A 462 8.97 -22.88 17.99
C LEU A 462 8.75 -24.18 17.19
N PRO A 463 9.34 -24.29 15.98
CA PRO A 463 9.32 -25.54 15.24
C PRO A 463 10.12 -26.59 16.01
N ILE A 464 9.54 -27.78 16.16
CA ILE A 464 10.21 -28.90 16.84
C ILE A 464 11.31 -29.38 15.91
N LYS A 465 12.56 -29.16 16.29
CA LYS A 465 13.72 -29.73 15.61
C LYS A 465 14.22 -30.93 16.40
N ASN A 466 14.28 -32.07 15.72
CA ASN A 466 14.89 -33.26 16.27
C ASN A 466 16.40 -33.02 16.44
N SER A 467 16.98 -33.62 17.48
CA SER A 467 18.42 -33.52 17.76
C SER A 467 18.97 -34.92 17.94
N THR A 468 20.02 -35.25 17.19
CA THR A 468 20.82 -36.46 17.42
C THR A 468 21.80 -36.28 18.58
N VAL A 469 21.99 -35.04 19.05
CA VAL A 469 22.89 -34.74 20.17
C VAL A 469 22.30 -35.29 21.46
N PHE A 470 23.08 -36.13 22.14
CA PHE A 470 22.75 -36.66 23.46
C PHE A 470 22.57 -35.52 24.47
N MET A 471 21.47 -35.55 25.20
CA MET A 471 21.22 -34.63 26.30
C MET A 471 21.24 -35.39 27.62
N SER A 472 22.13 -34.96 28.52
CA SER A 472 22.15 -35.50 29.88
C SER A 472 20.98 -34.98 30.69
N ASP A 473 20.40 -35.85 31.51
CA ASP A 473 19.34 -35.47 32.44
C ASP A 473 19.90 -34.73 33.65
N SER A 474 19.02 -34.13 34.46
CA SER A 474 19.38 -33.45 35.70
C SER A 474 18.39 -33.78 36.81
N THR A 475 18.91 -33.92 38.03
CA THR A 475 18.10 -33.97 39.23
C THR A 475 17.87 -32.55 39.78
N PRO A 476 16.71 -32.29 40.43
CA PRO A 476 16.51 -31.08 41.20
C PRO A 476 17.60 -30.93 42.28
N THR A 477 18.14 -29.72 42.44
CA THR A 477 19.06 -29.40 43.55
C THR A 477 18.30 -28.89 44.79
N SER A 478 17.04 -28.46 44.62
CA SER A 478 16.19 -27.91 45.67
C SER A 478 14.71 -28.02 45.27
N ALA A 479 13.80 -27.88 46.24
CA ALA A 479 12.37 -27.79 45.98
C ALA A 479 12.00 -26.53 45.16
N SER A 480 10.85 -26.56 44.49
CA SER A 480 10.32 -25.36 43.82
C SER A 480 9.94 -24.33 44.89
N THR A 481 10.33 -23.08 44.68
CA THR A 481 9.89 -21.94 45.51
C THR A 481 8.69 -21.22 44.89
N PHE A 482 8.41 -21.47 43.60
CA PHE A 482 7.22 -20.96 42.93
C PHE A 482 6.03 -21.90 43.14
N SER A 483 4.91 -21.32 43.58
CA SER A 483 3.58 -21.92 43.57
C SER A 483 2.58 -20.89 43.04
N GLY A 484 1.58 -21.35 42.29
CA GLY A 484 0.54 -20.49 41.70
C GLY A 484 0.39 -20.67 40.19
N THR A 485 -0.16 -19.65 39.53
CA THR A 485 -0.58 -19.73 38.13
C THR A 485 0.34 -18.93 37.21
N LEU A 486 0.71 -19.54 36.09
CA LEU A 486 1.41 -18.90 34.98
C LEU A 486 0.45 -18.71 33.81
N ASN A 487 0.40 -17.50 33.25
CA ASN A 487 -0.34 -17.25 32.03
C ASN A 487 0.40 -17.75 30.77
N LYS A 488 -0.28 -17.74 29.63
CA LYS A 488 0.27 -18.16 28.33
C LYS A 488 1.59 -17.52 27.96
N THR A 489 1.77 -16.22 28.19
CA THR A 489 3.04 -15.55 27.89
C THR A 489 4.16 -16.09 28.79
N GLU A 490 3.88 -16.27 30.09
CA GLU A 490 4.86 -16.65 31.10
C GLU A 490 5.37 -18.09 30.92
N TYR A 491 4.49 -19.07 30.71
CA TYR A 491 4.95 -20.46 30.55
C TYR A 491 5.65 -20.68 29.20
N LYS A 492 5.27 -19.94 28.14
CA LYS A 492 5.96 -20.01 26.83
C LYS A 492 7.36 -19.43 26.90
N ASP A 493 7.53 -18.32 27.63
CA ASP A 493 8.83 -17.71 27.92
C ASP A 493 9.72 -18.66 28.73
N ALA A 494 9.19 -19.28 29.78
CA ALA A 494 9.91 -20.31 30.55
C ALA A 494 10.37 -21.47 29.64
N ALA A 495 9.51 -21.94 28.73
CA ALA A 495 9.86 -22.98 27.77
C ALA A 495 10.94 -22.55 26.77
N ALA A 496 10.90 -21.30 26.28
CA ALA A 496 11.93 -20.75 25.41
C ALA A 496 13.29 -20.71 26.10
N ARG A 497 13.34 -20.31 27.38
CA ARG A 497 14.58 -20.30 28.19
C ARG A 497 15.14 -21.70 28.44
N VAL A 498 14.29 -22.66 28.78
CA VAL A 498 14.73 -24.06 28.98
C VAL A 498 15.29 -24.63 27.69
N TYR A 499 14.60 -24.43 26.56
CA TYR A 499 15.12 -24.83 25.25
C TYR A 499 16.48 -24.20 24.95
N ALA A 500 16.63 -22.89 25.15
CA ALA A 500 17.88 -22.17 24.90
C ALA A 500 19.02 -22.70 25.79
N PHE A 501 18.76 -22.92 27.08
CA PHE A 501 19.73 -23.51 28.01
C PHE A 501 20.17 -24.89 27.53
N MET A 502 19.23 -25.78 27.20
CA MET A 502 19.54 -27.15 26.79
C MET A 502 20.28 -27.19 25.45
N LYS A 503 19.91 -26.31 24.51
CA LYS A 503 20.59 -26.18 23.21
C LYS A 503 22.07 -25.85 23.39
N THR A 504 22.41 -25.00 24.34
CA THR A 504 23.79 -24.58 24.64
C THR A 504 24.53 -25.61 25.48
N ASN A 505 23.94 -26.04 26.59
CA ASN A 505 24.63 -26.82 27.63
C ASN A 505 24.55 -28.34 27.42
N LYS A 506 23.75 -28.82 26.46
CA LYS A 506 23.52 -30.26 26.18
C LYS A 506 23.09 -31.06 27.43
N LYS A 507 22.44 -30.37 28.37
CA LYS A 507 21.96 -30.90 29.64
C LYS A 507 20.66 -30.22 30.02
N VAL A 508 19.76 -30.96 30.66
CA VAL A 508 18.55 -30.41 31.26
C VAL A 508 18.93 -29.47 32.43
N PRO A 509 18.35 -28.25 32.55
CA PRO A 509 18.62 -27.42 33.71
C PRO A 509 18.01 -28.03 34.98
N SER A 510 18.64 -27.88 36.13
CA SER A 510 18.08 -28.36 37.41
C SER A 510 16.80 -27.61 37.81
N SER A 511 16.61 -26.39 37.30
CA SER A 511 15.44 -25.55 37.54
C SER A 511 15.30 -24.43 36.49
N VAL A 512 14.15 -23.77 36.48
CA VAL A 512 13.88 -22.54 35.70
C VAL A 512 13.39 -21.43 36.62
N SER A 513 13.90 -20.21 36.43
CA SER A 513 13.41 -19.04 37.14
C SER A 513 12.17 -18.46 36.45
N VAL A 514 11.12 -18.18 37.22
CA VAL A 514 9.88 -17.52 36.79
C VAL A 514 9.41 -16.59 37.91
N LYS A 515 9.13 -15.32 37.58
CA LYS A 515 8.71 -14.28 38.55
C LYS A 515 9.65 -14.18 39.77
N GLY A 516 10.97 -14.29 39.54
CA GLY A 516 11.99 -14.25 40.60
C GLY A 516 12.02 -15.48 41.53
N LYS A 517 11.16 -16.47 41.30
CA LYS A 517 11.12 -17.74 42.04
C LYS A 517 11.57 -18.90 41.14
N THR A 518 11.79 -20.05 41.75
CA THR A 518 12.36 -21.23 41.08
C THR A 518 11.29 -22.30 40.93
N ILE A 519 11.18 -22.85 39.71
CA ILE A 519 10.46 -24.08 39.43
C ILE A 519 11.53 -25.14 39.17
N ASN A 520 11.61 -26.16 40.02
CA ASN A 520 12.55 -27.26 39.81
C ASN A 520 12.17 -28.06 38.55
N ILE A 521 13.11 -28.82 38.01
CA ILE A 521 12.91 -29.49 36.73
C ILE A 521 11.81 -30.56 36.76
N ASN A 522 11.52 -31.19 37.90
CA ASN A 522 10.43 -32.16 38.02
C ASN A 522 9.07 -31.47 37.88
N ASP A 523 8.87 -30.36 38.57
CA ASP A 523 7.63 -29.58 38.49
C ASP A 523 7.49 -28.91 37.13
N TYR A 524 8.60 -28.46 36.52
CA TYR A 524 8.61 -27.98 35.14
C TYR A 524 8.18 -29.09 34.16
N THR A 525 8.66 -30.32 34.33
CA THR A 525 8.27 -31.46 33.48
C THR A 525 6.76 -31.72 33.58
N LYS A 526 6.21 -31.71 34.80
CA LYS A 526 4.76 -31.85 35.04
C LYS A 526 3.96 -30.68 34.44
N MET A 527 4.46 -29.45 34.56
CA MET A 527 3.85 -28.28 33.95
C MET A 527 3.79 -28.43 32.42
N CYS A 528 4.89 -28.82 31.78
CA CYS A 528 4.91 -29.10 30.34
C CYS A 528 3.88 -30.17 29.96
N ALA A 529 3.77 -31.24 30.74
CA ALA A 529 2.81 -32.32 30.47
C ALA A 529 1.36 -31.82 30.58
N GLN A 530 1.04 -31.04 31.63
CA GLN A 530 -0.26 -30.40 31.81
C GLN A 530 -0.64 -29.46 30.67
N ILE A 531 0.35 -28.81 30.05
CA ILE A 531 0.10 -27.90 28.91
C ILE A 531 -0.32 -28.68 27.65
N ILE A 532 0.28 -29.85 27.38
CA ILE A 532 0.15 -30.52 26.06
C ILE A 532 -0.51 -31.90 26.08
N TYR A 533 -0.95 -32.44 27.22
CA TYR A 533 -1.53 -33.80 27.29
C TYR A 533 -2.80 -34.00 26.46
N LYS A 534 -3.54 -32.92 26.18
CA LYS A 534 -4.74 -32.94 25.32
C LYS A 534 -4.43 -32.79 23.84
N HIS A 535 -3.20 -32.48 23.45
CA HIS A 535 -2.83 -32.18 22.06
C HIS A 535 -2.68 -33.46 21.20
N THR A 536 -3.62 -34.40 21.32
CA THR A 536 -3.61 -35.71 20.65
C THR A 536 -4.02 -35.65 19.18
N GLU A 537 -4.78 -34.62 18.80
CA GLU A 537 -5.21 -34.34 17.44
C GLU A 537 -5.49 -32.84 17.27
N LYS A 538 -5.46 -32.34 16.03
CA LYS A 538 -5.48 -30.91 15.69
C LYS A 538 -6.49 -30.08 16.48
N LYS A 539 -7.75 -30.52 16.60
CA LYS A 539 -8.84 -29.78 17.29
C LYS A 539 -8.59 -29.58 18.79
N TYR A 540 -7.65 -30.29 19.39
CA TYR A 540 -7.31 -30.20 20.81
C TYR A 540 -5.95 -29.56 21.09
N MET A 541 -5.28 -29.00 20.07
CA MET A 541 -3.92 -28.47 20.18
C MET A 541 -3.85 -26.99 20.59
N THR A 542 -4.97 -26.45 21.10
CA THR A 542 -5.04 -25.09 21.63
C THR A 542 -4.34 -25.00 22.98
N PHE A 543 -3.28 -24.20 23.03
CA PHE A 543 -2.57 -23.93 24.28
C PHE A 543 -3.49 -23.30 25.34
N PRO A 544 -3.45 -23.77 26.61
CA PRO A 544 -4.30 -23.26 27.68
C PRO A 544 -3.98 -21.79 27.99
N ALA A 545 -4.97 -21.03 28.46
CA ALA A 545 -4.78 -19.62 28.84
C ALA A 545 -3.78 -19.47 30.01
N SER A 546 -3.72 -20.48 30.88
CA SER A 546 -2.83 -20.53 32.02
C SER A 546 -2.57 -21.98 32.47
N VAL A 547 -1.58 -22.17 33.33
CA VAL A 547 -1.25 -23.44 33.99
C VAL A 547 -0.94 -23.19 35.47
N THR A 548 -1.39 -24.09 36.35
CA THR A 548 -1.16 -23.98 37.80
C THR A 548 -0.10 -24.96 38.25
N ILE A 549 0.93 -24.44 38.91
CA ILE A 549 1.98 -25.23 39.55
C ILE A 549 1.64 -25.32 41.04
N LYS A 550 1.29 -26.54 41.49
CA LYS A 550 1.04 -26.80 42.90
C LYS A 550 2.37 -26.76 43.66
N GLY A 551 2.37 -26.08 44.80
CA GLY A 551 3.52 -26.02 45.70
C GLY A 551 3.84 -27.38 46.32
N SER A 552 4.90 -27.42 47.13
CA SER A 552 5.26 -28.62 47.88
C SER A 552 4.09 -29.09 48.76
N VAL A 553 4.08 -30.35 49.19
CA VAL A 553 3.02 -30.93 50.04
C VAL A 553 2.73 -30.04 51.26
N LEU A 554 3.72 -29.31 51.80
CA LEU A 554 3.53 -28.34 52.88
C LEU A 554 2.59 -27.17 52.52
N ASP A 555 2.63 -26.65 51.30
CA ASP A 555 1.75 -25.54 50.87
C ASP A 555 0.29 -25.99 50.75
N ASN A 556 0.07 -27.27 50.39
CA ASN A 556 -1.27 -27.84 50.36
C ASN A 556 -1.80 -28.10 51.77
N THR A 557 -0.94 -28.53 52.70
CA THR A 557 -1.30 -28.71 54.11
C THR A 557 -1.60 -27.36 54.78
N ILE A 558 -0.81 -26.31 54.51
CA ILE A 558 -1.05 -24.97 55.07
C ILE A 558 -2.37 -24.38 54.53
N ASN A 559 -2.64 -24.47 53.22
CA ASN A 559 -3.91 -24.02 52.66
C ASN A 559 -5.12 -24.84 53.14
N TYR A 560 -4.95 -26.15 53.34
CA TYR A 560 -5.98 -27.02 53.90
C TYR A 560 -6.28 -26.68 55.37
N LEU A 561 -5.24 -26.45 56.18
CA LEU A 561 -5.37 -26.03 57.58
C LEU A 561 -5.95 -24.62 57.70
N GLN A 562 -5.61 -23.69 56.81
CA GLN A 562 -6.19 -22.34 56.78
C GLN A 562 -7.68 -22.35 56.41
N ASN A 563 -8.12 -23.24 55.52
CA ASN A 563 -9.54 -23.44 55.20
C ASN A 563 -10.33 -24.23 56.26
N LEU A 564 -9.66 -24.85 57.23
CA LEU A 564 -10.29 -25.52 58.39
C LEU A 564 -10.37 -24.60 59.62
N MET A 565 -9.64 -23.50 59.63
CA MET A 565 -9.56 -22.53 60.74
C MET A 565 -10.28 -21.21 60.47
N GLY A 566 -10.93 -21.06 59.32
CA GLY A 566 -11.87 -19.99 58.99
C GLY A 566 -13.19 -20.58 58.55
#